data_AF-A0A538DRN5-F1
#
_entry.id   AF-A0A538DRN5-F1
#
_cell.length_a   1.000
_cell.length_b   1.000
_cell.length_c   1.000
_cell.angle_alpha   90.00
_cell.angle_beta   90.00
_cell.angle_gamma   90.00
#
_symmetry.space_group_name_H-M   'P 1'
#
loop_
_entity.id
_entity.type
_entity.pdbx_description
1 polymer ?
#
loop_
_entity_poly.entity_id
_entity_poly.type
_entity_poly.pdbx_seq_one_letter_code
_entity_poly.pdbx_strand_id
1 'polypeptide(L)'
;MPTAGTDGRQGVGAAAKTVAEHASALVRLELELAAMELKRKVVALGLGIAFGIAAALFLLFMLGFLFASIAAAFATTVSTWLALLITAGILFALAGLLVVLAVGRIRKGTPPIPQQAIREAKLTADALKGDGTRA
;
A
#
# COMPACT_ATOMS: atom_id res chain seq x y z
N MET A 1 69.12 -27.34 6.78
CA MET A 1 67.73 -27.16 6.30
C MET A 1 66.87 -28.25 6.93
N PRO A 2 66.10 -27.96 8.01
CA PRO A 2 65.09 -28.87 8.54
C PRO A 2 63.69 -28.56 7.95
N THR A 3 62.91 -29.62 7.77
CA THR A 3 61.70 -29.74 6.94
C THR A 3 60.40 -29.63 7.73
N ALA A 4 59.41 -28.96 7.12
CA ALA A 4 57.97 -29.26 7.06
C ALA A 4 57.15 -29.63 8.34
N GLY A 5 56.08 -28.85 8.56
CA GLY A 5 54.74 -29.44 8.45
C GLY A 5 53.81 -29.44 9.66
N THR A 6 53.44 -28.29 10.24
CA THR A 6 52.29 -28.20 11.17
C THR A 6 51.36 -26.97 11.00
N ASP A 7 51.58 -26.07 10.05
CA ASP A 7 50.78 -24.83 9.94
C ASP A 7 49.45 -24.95 9.18
N GLY A 8 49.26 -26.01 8.39
CA GLY A 8 48.10 -26.13 7.49
C GLY A 8 46.73 -26.31 8.18
N ARG A 9 46.70 -26.82 9.42
CA ARG A 9 45.44 -27.01 10.18
C ARG A 9 45.10 -25.83 11.09
N GLN A 10 46.07 -24.99 11.45
CA GLN A 10 45.84 -23.76 12.23
C GLN A 10 45.36 -22.60 11.33
N GLY A 11 45.77 -22.56 10.05
CA GLY A 11 45.37 -21.51 9.09
C GLY A 11 43.93 -21.64 8.53
N VAL A 12 43.46 -22.86 8.22
CA VAL A 12 42.14 -23.06 7.59
C VAL A 12 40.99 -22.84 8.58
N GLY A 13 41.14 -23.28 9.83
CA GLY A 13 40.16 -23.03 10.89
C GLY A 13 40.05 -21.54 11.24
N ALA A 14 41.20 -20.83 11.28
CA ALA A 14 41.22 -19.39 11.49
C ALA A 14 40.56 -18.63 10.33
N ALA A 15 40.85 -19.00 9.07
CA ALA A 15 40.24 -18.38 7.90
C ALA A 15 38.72 -18.62 7.83
N ALA A 16 38.25 -19.84 8.12
CA ALA A 16 36.82 -20.15 8.19
C ALA A 16 36.11 -19.33 9.26
N LYS A 17 36.74 -19.15 10.42
CA LYS A 17 36.22 -18.29 11.50
C LYS A 17 36.10 -16.83 11.05
N THR A 18 37.11 -16.29 10.37
CA THR A 18 37.08 -14.91 9.85
C THR A 18 36.00 -14.72 8.79
N VAL A 19 35.81 -15.67 7.88
CA VAL A 19 34.71 -15.62 6.89
C VAL A 19 33.35 -15.67 7.58
N ALA A 20 33.19 -16.52 8.59
CA ALA A 20 31.95 -16.60 9.38
C ALA A 20 31.67 -15.28 10.14
N GLU A 21 32.69 -14.66 10.73
CA GLU A 21 32.59 -13.36 11.40
C GLU A 21 32.18 -12.25 10.41
N HIS A 22 32.76 -12.22 9.21
CA HIS A 22 32.37 -11.26 8.16
C HIS A 22 30.96 -11.51 7.62
N ALA A 23 30.58 -12.77 7.39
CA ALA A 23 29.21 -13.11 6.97
C ALA A 23 28.18 -12.67 8.01
N SER A 24 28.47 -12.89 9.30
CA SER A 24 27.62 -12.42 10.40
C SER A 24 27.53 -10.89 10.45
N ALA A 25 28.64 -10.18 10.18
CA ALA A 25 28.66 -8.72 10.12
C ALA A 25 27.82 -8.19 8.95
N LEU A 26 27.90 -8.81 7.77
CA LEU A 26 27.10 -8.43 6.59
C LEU A 26 25.61 -8.60 6.86
N VAL A 27 25.20 -9.74 7.42
CA VAL A 27 23.79 -9.99 7.75
C VAL A 27 23.25 -8.93 8.71
N ARG A 28 24.04 -8.57 9.73
CA ARG A 28 23.65 -7.51 10.67
C ARG A 28 23.52 -6.16 9.97
N LEU A 29 24.43 -5.83 9.06
CA LEU A 29 24.39 -4.58 8.29
C LEU A 29 23.18 -4.50 7.37
N GLU A 30 22.82 -5.60 6.68
CA GLU A 30 21.63 -5.64 5.84
C GLU A 30 20.35 -5.50 6.65
N LEU A 31 20.29 -6.10 7.85
CA LEU A 31 19.17 -5.92 8.76
C LEU A 31 19.05 -4.46 9.24
N GLU A 32 20.18 -3.82 9.58
CA GLU A 32 20.22 -2.41 9.96
C GLU A 32 19.78 -1.50 8.80
N LEU A 33 20.24 -1.78 7.58
CA LEU A 33 19.84 -1.06 6.36
C LEU A 33 18.35 -1.25 6.08
N ALA A 34 17.86 -2.49 6.12
CA ALA A 34 16.46 -2.82 5.90
C ALA A 34 15.56 -2.16 6.94
N ALA A 35 15.97 -2.14 8.21
CA ALA A 35 15.24 -1.44 9.27
C ALA A 35 15.18 0.07 9.01
N MET A 36 16.27 0.69 8.56
CA MET A 36 16.32 2.10 8.20
C MET A 36 15.45 2.42 6.98
N GLU A 37 15.48 1.58 5.95
CA GLU A 37 14.66 1.75 4.76
C GLU A 37 13.17 1.56 5.08
N LEU A 38 12.83 0.53 5.87
CA LEU A 38 11.46 0.29 6.33
C LEU A 38 10.95 1.48 7.15
N LYS A 39 11.75 2.02 8.08
CA LYS A 39 11.38 3.21 8.85
C LYS A 39 11.08 4.40 7.95
N ARG A 40 11.94 4.66 6.94
CA ARG A 40 11.72 5.74 5.95
C ARG A 40 10.43 5.52 5.16
N LYS A 41 10.19 4.29 4.68
CA LYS A 41 8.96 3.92 3.95
C LYS A 41 7.71 4.09 4.80
N VAL A 42 7.74 3.64 6.06
CA VAL A 42 6.62 3.77 7.01
C VAL A 42 6.32 5.24 7.31
N VAL A 43 7.35 6.06 7.54
CA VAL A 43 7.15 7.51 7.77
C VAL A 43 6.60 8.19 6.53
N ALA A 44 7.15 7.92 5.35
CA ALA A 44 6.67 8.51 4.10
C ALA A 44 5.22 8.11 3.80
N LEU A 45 4.88 6.83 3.97
CA LEU A 45 3.51 6.34 3.83
C LEU A 45 2.58 6.95 4.88
N GLY A 46 3.02 7.03 6.14
CA GLY A 46 2.26 7.64 7.24
C GLY A 46 1.95 9.10 6.99
N LEU A 47 2.93 9.89 6.54
CA LEU A 47 2.73 11.27 6.14
C LEU A 47 1.82 11.39 4.91
N GLY A 48 2.00 10.53 3.91
CA GLY A 48 1.13 10.50 2.73
C GLY A 48 -0.33 10.23 3.09
N ILE A 49 -0.58 9.27 3.97
CA ILE A 49 -1.92 8.97 4.50
C ILE A 49 -2.46 10.15 5.31
N ALA A 50 -1.65 10.75 6.19
CA ALA A 50 -2.05 11.88 7.01
C ALA A 50 -2.44 13.09 6.15
N PHE A 51 -1.62 13.47 5.17
CA PHE A 51 -1.94 14.53 4.22
C PHE A 51 -3.15 14.18 3.36
N GLY A 52 -3.30 12.93 2.93
CA GLY A 52 -4.46 12.46 2.18
C GLY A 52 -5.76 12.61 2.97
N ILE A 53 -5.78 12.19 4.24
CA ILE A 53 -6.94 12.35 5.13
C ILE A 53 -7.22 13.83 5.38
N ALA A 54 -6.19 14.63 5.68
CA ALA A 54 -6.36 16.07 5.90
C ALA A 54 -6.96 16.75 4.66
N ALA A 55 -6.41 16.50 3.47
CA ALA A 55 -6.92 17.03 2.21
C ALA A 55 -8.37 16.59 1.95
N ALA A 56 -8.71 15.33 2.21
CA ALA A 56 -10.08 14.83 2.08
C ALA A 56 -11.06 15.56 3.01
N LEU A 57 -10.66 15.84 4.25
CA LEU A 57 -11.47 16.62 5.20
C LEU A 57 -11.66 18.07 4.72
N PHE A 58 -10.59 18.74 4.28
CA PHE A 58 -10.70 20.09 3.73
C PHE A 58 -11.59 20.16 2.49
N LEU A 59 -11.49 19.17 1.59
CA LEU A 59 -12.38 19.07 0.42
C LEU A 59 -13.83 18.84 0.83
N LEU A 60 -14.09 18.04 1.87
CA LEU A 60 -15.44 17.85 2.40
C LEU A 60 -16.03 19.16 2.93
N PHE A 61 -15.26 19.92 3.72
CA PHE A 61 -15.68 21.24 4.19
C PHE A 61 -15.90 22.22 3.03
N MET A 62 -14.96 22.27 2.07
CA MET A 62 -15.07 23.11 0.88
C MET A 62 -16.36 22.81 0.11
N LEU A 63 -16.70 21.54 -0.07
CA LEU A 63 -17.93 21.13 -0.74
C LEU A 63 -19.17 21.62 0.02
N GLY A 64 -19.19 21.49 1.35
CA GLY A 64 -20.26 22.01 2.20
C GLY A 64 -20.42 23.53 2.07
N PHE A 65 -19.32 24.28 2.14
CA PHE A 65 -19.32 25.74 1.97
C PHE A 65 -19.75 26.16 0.56
N LEU A 66 -19.38 25.41 -0.48
CA LEU A 66 -19.80 25.67 -1.85
C LEU A 66 -21.32 25.58 -1.98
N PHE A 67 -21.94 24.50 -1.47
CA PHE A 67 -23.40 24.36 -1.49
C PHE A 67 -24.10 25.38 -0.59
N ALA A 68 -23.54 25.70 0.57
CA ALA A 68 -24.05 26.79 1.41
C ALA A 68 -24.03 28.14 0.67
N SER A 69 -22.98 28.39 -0.11
CA SER A 69 -22.85 29.62 -0.92
C SER A 69 -23.87 29.65 -2.07
N ILE A 70 -24.11 28.52 -2.73
CA ILE A 70 -25.18 28.37 -3.73
C ILE A 70 -26.56 28.65 -3.11
N ALA A 71 -26.84 28.06 -1.95
CA ALA A 71 -28.10 28.29 -1.24
C ALA A 71 -28.24 29.76 -0.83
N ALA A 72 -27.18 30.39 -0.31
CA ALA A 72 -27.17 31.80 0.04
C ALA A 72 -27.41 32.70 -1.19
N ALA A 73 -26.79 32.38 -2.32
CA ALA A 73 -27.02 33.09 -3.58
C ALA A 73 -28.49 33.00 -4.01
N PHE A 74 -29.10 31.82 -3.99
CA PHE A 74 -30.53 31.67 -4.29
C PHE A 74 -31.43 32.42 -3.29
N ALA A 75 -31.08 32.42 -2.00
CA ALA A 75 -31.83 33.12 -0.97
C ALA A 75 -31.88 34.65 -1.17
N THR A 76 -31.05 35.23 -2.05
CA THR A 76 -31.17 36.64 -2.46
C THR A 76 -32.34 36.92 -3.42
N THR A 77 -32.85 35.88 -4.08
CA THR A 77 -33.90 35.98 -5.11
C THR A 77 -35.19 35.25 -4.74
N VAL A 78 -35.10 34.21 -3.90
CA VAL A 78 -36.24 33.41 -3.44
C VAL A 78 -36.24 33.28 -1.92
N SER A 79 -37.34 32.79 -1.34
CA SER A 79 -37.38 32.51 0.10
C SER A 79 -36.33 31.49 0.53
N THR A 80 -35.79 31.64 1.75
CA THR A 80 -34.69 30.81 2.27
C THR A 80 -35.01 29.31 2.24
N TRP A 81 -36.25 28.93 2.59
CA TRP A 81 -36.65 27.52 2.57
C TRP A 81 -36.63 26.93 1.16
N LEU A 82 -37.02 27.72 0.14
CA LEU A 82 -37.03 27.27 -1.25
C LEU A 82 -35.59 27.19 -1.80
N ALA A 83 -34.74 28.16 -1.47
CA ALA A 83 -33.32 28.13 -1.81
C ALA A 83 -32.61 26.87 -1.29
N LEU A 84 -32.90 26.47 -0.05
CA LEU A 84 -32.39 25.23 0.54
C LEU A 84 -32.90 23.98 -0.19
N LEU A 85 -34.19 23.92 -0.55
CA LEU A 85 -34.75 22.79 -1.30
C LEU A 85 -34.17 22.67 -2.71
N ILE A 86 -34.00 23.79 -3.42
CA ILE A 86 -33.37 23.81 -4.75
C ILE A 86 -31.94 23.28 -4.65
N THR A 87 -31.17 23.78 -3.69
CA THR A 87 -29.78 23.35 -3.47
C THR A 87 -29.71 21.86 -3.09
N ALA A 88 -30.63 21.39 -2.24
CA ALA A 88 -30.74 19.97 -1.91
C ALA A 88 -31.07 19.12 -3.15
N GLY A 89 -31.96 19.59 -4.02
CA GLY A 89 -32.26 18.93 -5.30
C GLY A 89 -31.02 18.79 -6.21
N ILE A 90 -30.20 19.85 -6.31
CA ILE A 90 -28.91 19.80 -7.03
C ILE A 90 -27.99 18.74 -6.42
N LEU A 91 -27.91 18.69 -5.09
CA LEU A 91 -27.07 17.73 -4.37
C LEU A 91 -27.54 16.28 -4.63
N PHE A 92 -28.84 16.02 -4.61
CA PHE A 92 -29.42 14.72 -4.94
C PHE A 92 -29.12 14.30 -6.38
N ALA A 93 -29.24 15.23 -7.35
CA ALA A 93 -28.92 14.95 -8.74
C ALA A 93 -27.43 14.59 -8.92
N LEU A 94 -26.52 15.35 -8.29
CA LEU A 94 -25.09 15.06 -8.31
C LEU A 94 -24.76 13.73 -7.63
N ALA A 95 -25.36 13.45 -6.46
CA ALA A 95 -25.18 12.19 -5.77
C ALA A 95 -25.65 11.00 -6.62
N GLY A 96 -26.83 11.12 -7.25
CA GLY A 96 -27.36 10.11 -8.17
C GLY A 96 -26.42 9.85 -9.35
N LEU A 97 -25.90 10.91 -9.98
CA LEU A 97 -24.93 10.80 -11.08
C LEU A 97 -23.64 10.09 -10.62
N LEU A 98 -23.09 10.48 -9.46
CA LEU A 98 -21.90 9.85 -8.90
C LEU A 98 -22.11 8.37 -8.59
N VAL A 99 -23.27 7.99 -8.05
CA VAL A 99 -23.62 6.58 -7.79
C VAL A 99 -23.67 5.80 -9.10
N VAL A 100 -24.32 6.32 -10.14
CA VAL A 100 -24.39 5.67 -11.45
C VAL A 100 -22.99 5.48 -12.06
N LEU A 101 -22.15 6.51 -12.00
CA LEU A 101 -20.77 6.43 -12.48
C LEU A 101 -19.95 5.43 -11.67
N ALA A 102 -20.05 5.44 -10.34
CA ALA A 102 -19.35 4.51 -9.46
C ALA A 102 -19.73 3.06 -9.76
N VAL A 103 -21.03 2.76 -9.83
CA VAL A 103 -21.54 1.43 -10.19
C VAL A 103 -21.09 1.03 -11.59
N GLY A 104 -21.14 1.95 -12.56
CA GLY A 104 -20.67 1.71 -13.92
C GLY A 104 -19.18 1.35 -13.99
N ARG A 105 -18.34 1.98 -13.16
CA ARG A 105 -16.90 1.70 -13.09
C ARG A 105 -16.60 0.39 -12.35
N ILE A 106 -17.27 0.13 -11.23
CA ILE A 106 -17.13 -1.13 -10.47
C ILE A 106 -17.52 -2.32 -11.36
N ARG A 107 -18.62 -2.22 -12.10
CA ARG A 107 -19.07 -3.29 -12.99
C ARG A 107 -18.15 -3.55 -14.20
N LYS A 108 -17.37 -2.55 -14.62
CA LYS A 108 -16.43 -2.65 -15.76
C LYS A 108 -14.99 -3.01 -15.35
N GLY A 109 -14.59 -2.67 -14.13
CA GLY A 109 -13.17 -2.51 -13.77
C GLY A 109 -12.50 -3.70 -13.09
N THR A 110 -13.20 -4.78 -12.74
CA THR A 110 -12.55 -5.91 -12.07
C THR A 110 -13.34 -7.20 -12.29
N PRO A 111 -12.77 -8.26 -12.90
CA PRO A 111 -13.24 -9.60 -12.61
C PRO A 111 -13.14 -9.75 -11.09
N PRO A 112 -14.23 -10.03 -10.36
CA PRO A 112 -14.26 -9.94 -8.89
C PRO A 112 -13.25 -10.87 -8.17
N ILE A 113 -12.51 -11.70 -8.91
CA ILE A 113 -11.45 -12.57 -8.43
C ILE A 113 -10.40 -12.72 -9.57
N PRO A 114 -9.08 -12.58 -9.33
CA PRO A 114 -8.04 -12.84 -10.32
C PRO A 114 -7.92 -14.36 -10.57
N GLN A 115 -8.86 -14.89 -11.35
CA GLN A 115 -9.02 -16.32 -11.64
C GLN A 115 -7.73 -16.98 -12.16
N GLN A 116 -6.97 -16.27 -12.99
CA GLN A 116 -5.68 -16.74 -13.52
C GLN A 116 -4.63 -16.88 -12.42
N ALA A 117 -4.44 -15.84 -11.61
CA ALA A 117 -3.48 -15.87 -10.50
C ALA A 117 -3.81 -16.95 -9.45
N ILE A 118 -5.10 -17.16 -9.17
CA ILE A 118 -5.53 -18.24 -8.27
C ILE A 118 -5.26 -19.62 -8.89
N ARG A 119 -5.51 -19.80 -10.19
CA ARG A 119 -5.19 -21.06 -10.89
C ARG A 119 -3.69 -21.34 -10.87
N GLU A 120 -2.86 -20.36 -11.19
CA GLU A 120 -1.40 -20.50 -11.13
C GLU A 120 -0.91 -20.81 -9.73
N ALA A 121 -1.42 -20.12 -8.71
CA ALA A 121 -1.08 -20.41 -7.31
C ALA A 121 -1.45 -21.84 -6.89
N LYS A 122 -2.60 -22.36 -7.35
CA LYS A 122 -3.00 -23.75 -7.11
C LYS A 122 -2.07 -24.75 -7.80
N LEU A 123 -1.74 -24.52 -9.08
CA LEU A 123 -0.81 -25.37 -9.81
C LEU A 123 0.56 -25.44 -9.15
N THR A 124 1.08 -24.30 -8.68
CA THR A 124 2.35 -24.24 -7.95
C THR A 124 2.27 -24.99 -6.61
N ALA A 125 1.17 -24.86 -5.86
CA ALA A 125 0.97 -25.57 -4.61
C ALA A 125 0.83 -27.10 -4.81
N ASP A 126 0.17 -27.52 -5.89
CA ASP A 126 0.01 -28.93 -6.25
C ASP A 126 1.34 -29.54 -6.72
N ALA A 127 2.16 -28.80 -7.48
CA ALA A 127 3.49 -29.23 -7.87
C ALA A 127 4.40 -29.49 -6.65
N LEU A 128 4.37 -28.59 -5.66
CA LEU A 128 5.14 -28.75 -4.42
C LEU A 128 4.66 -29.92 -3.54
N LYS A 129 3.36 -30.26 -3.57
CA LYS A 129 2.81 -31.44 -2.87
C LYS A 129 3.10 -32.76 -3.60
N GLY A 130 3.09 -32.74 -4.94
CA GLY A 130 3.36 -33.92 -5.76
C GLY A 130 4.80 -34.43 -5.64
N ASP A 131 5.78 -33.54 -5.51
CA ASP A 131 7.19 -33.90 -5.33
C ASP A 131 7.50 -34.46 -3.93
N GLY A 132 6.77 -34.04 -2.90
CA GLY A 132 6.96 -34.55 -1.52
C GLY A 132 6.52 -36.00 -1.30
N THR A 133 5.84 -36.63 -2.26
CA THR A 133 5.32 -38.02 -2.13
C THR A 133 6.19 -39.05 -2.87
N ARG A 134 7.28 -38.62 -3.53
CA ARG A 134 8.22 -39.49 -4.27
C ARG A 134 9.64 -39.55 -3.69
N ALA A 135 9.87 -39.00 -2.50
CA ALA A 135 11.11 -39.12 -1.74
C ALA A 135 10.99 -40.16 -0.62
#